data_AF-A0A8S0FXD3-F1
#
_entry.id   AF-A0A8S0FXD3-F1
#
_cell.length_a   1.000
_cell.length_b   1.000
_cell.length_c   1.000
_cell.angle_alpha   90.00
_cell.angle_beta   90.00
_cell.angle_gamma   90.00
#
_symmetry.space_group_name_H-M   'P 1'
#
loop_
_entity.id
_entity.type
_entity.pdbx_description
1 polymer ?
#
loop_
_entity_poly.entity_id
_entity_poly.type
_entity_poly.pdbx_seq_one_letter_code
_entity_poly.pdbx_strand_id
1 'polypeptide(L)'
;MTTSCLTTGDVLQVSGDARRVKTIADRIGFISIHSQVTDLLAFCAFFVIGLMIGMITFQFSTFSFGMGNAAGLLFAGIMLGFMRANHPTFGYIPQGALSMVKEFGLMVFMAGVGLSAGSGINNGLGAIGGQMLIAGLIVSLVPVVICFLFGAYVLRMNRALLFGAMMGVILILATTHLRAGNGDHQ
;
A
#
# COMPACT_ATOMS: atom_id res chain seq x y z
N MET A 1 22.94 -35.50 6.47
CA MET A 1 23.64 -34.19 6.41
C MET A 1 23.26 -33.54 5.10
N THR A 2 22.28 -32.64 5.10
CA THR A 2 21.90 -31.85 3.93
C THR A 2 22.63 -30.51 4.06
N THR A 3 23.72 -30.34 3.32
CA THR A 3 24.45 -29.08 3.24
C THR A 3 23.64 -28.09 2.42
N SER A 4 22.82 -27.28 3.09
CA SER A 4 22.17 -26.12 2.47
C SER A 4 23.24 -25.05 2.23
N CYS A 5 23.58 -24.82 0.96
CA CYS A 5 24.46 -23.74 0.56
C CYS A 5 23.76 -22.40 0.77
N LEU A 6 24.33 -21.56 1.65
CA LEU A 6 23.79 -20.23 1.92
C LEU A 6 24.10 -19.29 0.77
N THR A 7 23.10 -18.55 0.29
CA THR A 7 23.26 -17.62 -0.84
C THR A 7 23.21 -16.18 -0.33
N THR A 8 23.93 -15.27 -0.99
CA THR A 8 23.86 -13.82 -0.72
C THR A 8 22.41 -13.35 -0.84
N GLY A 9 21.82 -12.91 0.28
CA GLY A 9 20.42 -12.47 0.36
C GLY A 9 19.52 -13.30 1.29
N ASP A 10 20.01 -14.43 1.83
CA ASP A 10 19.25 -15.22 2.80
C ASP A 10 19.14 -14.52 4.16
N VAL A 11 17.92 -14.41 4.67
CA VAL A 11 17.64 -13.87 6.01
C VAL A 11 17.63 -15.02 7.02
N LEU A 12 18.67 -15.11 7.83
CA LEU A 12 18.78 -16.12 8.88
C LEU A 12 18.30 -15.59 10.23
N GLN A 13 17.29 -16.24 10.79
CA GLN A 13 16.86 -15.98 12.16
C GLN A 13 17.60 -16.94 13.11
N VAL A 14 18.51 -16.40 13.91
CA VAL A 14 19.33 -17.18 14.85
C VAL A 14 18.93 -16.83 16.27
N SER A 15 18.47 -17.82 17.05
CA SER A 15 18.20 -17.68 18.49
C SER A 15 19.30 -18.38 19.30
N GLY A 16 19.88 -17.67 20.27
CA GLY A 16 20.92 -18.20 21.15
C GLY A 16 21.40 -17.16 22.18
N ASP A 17 22.44 -17.53 22.95
CA ASP A 17 23.05 -16.65 23.95
C ASP A 17 23.57 -15.35 23.32
N ALA A 18 23.20 -14.20 23.89
CA ALA A 18 23.47 -12.87 23.34
C ALA A 18 24.96 -12.62 23.04
N ARG A 19 25.87 -13.23 23.81
CA ARG A 19 27.31 -13.07 23.62
C ARG A 19 27.82 -13.87 22.41
N ARG A 20 27.26 -15.06 22.16
CA ARG A 20 27.61 -15.91 21.01
C ARG A 20 26.95 -15.44 19.71
N VAL A 21 25.72 -14.93 19.78
CA VAL A 21 25.02 -14.37 18.61
C VAL A 21 25.75 -13.12 18.09
N LYS A 22 26.29 -12.28 18.98
CA LYS A 22 27.08 -11.09 18.59
C LYS A 22 28.38 -11.45 17.88
N THR A 23 29.13 -12.44 18.37
CA THR A 23 30.39 -12.89 17.74
C THR A 23 30.17 -13.56 16.38
N ILE A 24 29.01 -14.20 16.20
CA ILE A 24 28.63 -14.76 14.90
C ILE A 24 28.24 -13.61 13.97
N ALA A 25 27.38 -12.67 14.39
CA ALA A 25 27.00 -11.49 13.59
C ALA A 25 28.22 -10.74 13.04
N ASP A 26 29.24 -10.46 13.86
CA ASP A 26 30.48 -9.79 13.43
C ASP A 26 31.29 -10.56 12.36
N ARG A 27 31.10 -11.88 12.20
CA ARG A 27 31.78 -12.71 11.17
C ARG A 27 30.96 -12.96 9.91
N ILE A 28 29.63 -12.79 9.92
CA ILE A 28 28.73 -13.09 8.79
C ILE A 28 28.07 -11.86 8.15
N GLY A 29 28.05 -10.68 8.80
CA GLY A 29 27.54 -9.47 8.16
C GLY A 29 27.19 -8.32 9.11
N PHE A 30 26.96 -7.13 8.51
CA PHE A 30 26.72 -5.88 9.24
C PHE A 30 25.60 -6.00 10.29
N ILE A 31 25.91 -5.58 11.52
CA ILE A 31 24.93 -5.23 12.53
C ILE A 31 24.21 -3.99 12.01
N SER A 32 22.96 -4.14 11.56
CA SER A 32 22.14 -3.01 11.14
C SER A 32 21.86 -2.14 12.37
N ILE A 33 22.58 -1.04 12.51
CA ILE A 33 22.28 -0.03 13.51
C ILE A 33 20.87 0.50 13.17
N HIS A 34 19.95 0.25 14.07
CA HIS A 34 18.55 0.61 13.98
C HIS A 34 18.43 2.15 14.01
N SER A 35 18.28 2.79 12.85
CA SER A 35 17.87 4.21 12.77
C SER A 35 16.57 4.32 11.98
N GLN A 36 15.48 3.86 12.61
CA GLN A 36 14.14 3.87 11.99
C GLN A 36 13.64 5.29 11.64
N VAL A 37 14.16 6.31 12.32
CA VAL A 37 13.80 7.72 12.09
C VAL A 37 14.37 8.24 10.77
N THR A 38 15.62 7.89 10.45
CA THR A 38 16.28 8.28 9.20
C THR A 38 15.56 7.66 7.99
N ASP A 39 15.09 6.43 8.13
CA ASP A 39 14.40 5.69 7.06
C ASP A 39 13.00 6.24 6.76
N LEU A 40 12.24 6.66 7.77
CA LEU A 40 10.92 7.28 7.57
C LEU A 40 11.04 8.64 6.89
N LEU A 41 12.04 9.44 7.28
CA LEU A 41 12.28 10.74 6.68
C LEU A 41 12.69 10.61 5.20
N ALA A 42 13.53 9.63 4.88
CA ALA A 42 13.88 9.30 3.50
C ALA A 42 12.62 8.90 2.70
N PHE A 43 11.76 8.04 3.24
CA PHE A 43 10.50 7.65 2.59
C PHE A 43 9.61 8.87 2.30
N CYS A 44 9.42 9.77 3.27
CA CYS A 44 8.65 11.00 3.08
C CYS A 44 9.28 11.92 2.04
N ALA A 45 10.62 12.06 2.03
CA ALA A 45 11.32 12.87 1.04
C ALA A 45 11.11 12.33 -0.38
N PHE A 46 11.26 11.01 -0.59
CA PHE A 46 10.98 10.38 -1.88
C PHE A 46 9.53 10.53 -2.32
N PHE A 47 8.57 10.48 -1.38
CA PHE A 47 7.16 10.71 -1.67
C PHE A 47 6.90 12.15 -2.16
N VAL A 48 7.46 13.15 -1.48
CA VAL A 48 7.34 14.57 -1.87
C VAL A 48 8.02 14.83 -3.21
N ILE A 49 9.21 14.28 -3.44
CA ILE A 49 9.92 14.37 -4.72
C ILE A 49 9.10 13.71 -5.84
N GLY A 50 8.51 12.54 -5.58
CA GLY A 50 7.63 11.86 -6.52
C GLY A 50 6.40 12.69 -6.90
N LEU A 51 5.77 13.36 -5.93
CA LEU A 51 4.67 14.29 -6.19
C LEU A 51 5.13 15.50 -7.03
N MET A 52 6.27 16.10 -6.69
CA MET A 52 6.84 17.22 -7.46
C MET A 52 7.11 16.82 -8.91
N ILE A 53 7.65 15.62 -9.15
CA ILE A 53 7.88 15.07 -10.49
C ILE A 53 6.54 14.81 -11.21
N GLY A 54 5.54 14.27 -10.52
CA GLY A 54 4.22 13.99 -11.08
C GLY A 54 3.45 15.24 -11.53
N MET A 55 3.77 16.40 -10.96
CA MET A 55 3.22 17.69 -11.38
C MET A 55 3.87 18.26 -12.65
N ILE A 56 4.97 17.68 -13.13
CA ILE A 56 5.60 18.09 -14.39
C ILE A 56 4.68 17.68 -15.54
N THR A 57 4.19 18.68 -16.27
CA THR A 57 3.35 18.48 -17.45
C THR A 57 4.15 18.88 -18.69
N PHE A 58 4.21 17.98 -19.68
CA PHE A 58 4.83 18.28 -20.97
C PHE A 58 3.73 18.70 -21.94
N GLN A 59 3.73 19.98 -22.30
CA GLN A 59 2.82 20.51 -23.30
C GLN A 59 3.49 20.41 -24.67
N PHE A 60 3.07 19.45 -25.47
CA PHE A 60 3.31 19.49 -26.90
C PHE A 60 2.16 20.26 -27.54
N SER A 61 2.47 21.14 -28.50
CA SER A 61 1.61 22.17 -29.15
C SER A 61 0.13 21.81 -29.44
N THR A 62 -0.25 20.53 -29.42
CA THR A 62 -1.64 20.06 -29.62
C THR A 62 -2.13 19.06 -28.55
N PHE A 63 -1.25 18.49 -27.72
CA PHE A 63 -1.61 17.57 -26.63
C PHE A 63 -0.76 17.82 -25.36
N SER A 64 -1.43 18.15 -24.27
CA SER A 64 -0.81 18.25 -22.94
C SER A 64 -0.77 16.87 -22.29
N PHE A 65 0.41 16.23 -22.29
CA PHE A 65 0.63 15.00 -21.54
C PHE A 65 1.08 15.35 -20.12
N GLY A 66 0.13 15.30 -19.19
CA GLY A 66 0.42 15.33 -17.75
C GLY A 66 0.77 13.92 -17.27
N MET A 67 1.97 13.73 -16.71
CA MET A 67 2.34 12.47 -16.05
C MET A 67 1.38 12.18 -14.88
N GLY A 68 0.93 13.23 -14.20
CA GLY A 68 -0.02 13.13 -13.09
C GLY A 68 0.65 12.65 -11.80
N ASN A 69 0.07 13.05 -10.68
CA ASN A 69 0.60 12.73 -9.35
C ASN A 69 0.73 11.21 -9.13
N ALA A 70 -0.17 10.41 -9.71
CA ALA A 70 -0.13 8.96 -9.62
C ALA A 70 1.12 8.36 -10.29
N ALA A 71 1.52 8.84 -11.47
CA ALA A 71 2.71 8.33 -12.15
C ALA A 71 3.99 8.73 -11.42
N GLY A 72 4.06 9.97 -10.92
CA GLY A 72 5.20 10.46 -10.12
C GLY A 72 5.38 9.68 -8.81
N LEU A 73 4.28 9.38 -8.11
CA LEU A 73 4.31 8.52 -6.92
C LEU A 73 4.71 7.08 -7.22
N LEU A 74 4.22 6.52 -8.33
CA LEU A 74 4.58 5.17 -8.76
C LEU A 74 6.08 5.09 -9.12
N PHE A 75 6.60 6.08 -9.82
CA PHE A 75 8.03 6.18 -10.13
C PHE A 75 8.88 6.26 -8.87
N ALA A 76 8.52 7.12 -7.91
CA ALA A 76 9.22 7.22 -6.63
C ALA A 76 9.17 5.90 -5.83
N GLY A 77 8.04 5.18 -5.86
CA GLY A 77 7.89 3.89 -5.21
C GLY A 77 8.79 2.80 -5.81
N ILE A 78 8.91 2.76 -7.14
CA ILE A 78 9.82 1.83 -7.84
C ILE A 78 11.28 2.18 -7.54
N MET A 79 11.63 3.47 -7.57
CA MET A 79 12.98 3.96 -7.26
C MET A 79 13.40 3.56 -5.83
N LEU A 80 12.51 3.74 -4.85
CA LEU A 80 12.73 3.35 -3.47
C LEU A 80 12.82 1.82 -3.32
N GLY A 81 11.96 1.08 -4.03
CA GLY A 81 12.01 -0.39 -4.09
C GLY A 81 13.34 -0.92 -4.63
N PHE A 82 13.85 -0.32 -5.70
CA PHE A 82 15.15 -0.67 -6.29
C PHE A 82 16.32 -0.33 -5.35
N MET A 83 16.27 0.84 -4.70
CA MET A 83 17.30 1.23 -3.73
C MET A 83 17.34 0.30 -2.52
N ARG A 84 16.18 -0.16 -2.03
CA ARG A 84 16.10 -1.16 -0.96
C ARG A 84 16.56 -2.55 -1.38
N ALA A 85 16.35 -2.93 -2.65
CA ALA A 85 16.84 -4.20 -3.18
C ALA A 85 18.38 -4.27 -3.28
N ASN A 86 19.04 -3.13 -3.59
CA ASN A 86 20.50 -3.06 -3.67
C ASN A 86 21.19 -2.79 -2.32
N HIS A 87 20.52 -2.13 -1.36
CA HIS A 87 21.08 -1.84 -0.03
C HIS A 87 20.08 -2.16 1.10
N PRO A 88 20.03 -3.42 1.59
CA PRO A 88 19.08 -3.86 2.62
C PRO A 88 19.33 -3.27 4.02
N THR A 89 20.35 -2.42 4.18
CA THR A 89 20.68 -1.68 5.41
C THR A 89 19.96 -0.33 5.54
N PHE A 90 19.28 0.15 4.48
CA PHE A 90 18.44 1.35 4.50
C PHE A 90 16.97 1.00 4.23
N GLY A 91 16.06 1.55 5.03
CA GLY A 91 14.62 1.47 4.77
C GLY A 91 13.86 0.47 5.62
N TYR A 92 14.17 0.31 6.91
CA TYR A 92 13.24 -0.33 7.82
C TYR A 92 12.10 0.64 8.14
N ILE A 93 11.03 0.57 7.34
CA ILE A 93 9.86 1.42 7.52
C ILE A 93 9.13 0.95 8.79
N PRO A 94 9.03 1.77 9.85
CA PRO A 94 8.26 1.43 11.03
C PRO A 94 6.81 1.12 10.63
N GLN A 95 6.39 -0.13 10.82
CA GLN A 95 5.06 -0.59 10.39
C GLN A 95 3.93 0.18 11.07
N GLY A 96 4.14 0.62 12.31
CA GLY A 96 3.19 1.46 13.04
C GLY A 96 2.98 2.82 12.37
N ALA A 97 4.05 3.54 12.02
CA ALA A 97 3.93 4.85 11.36
C ALA A 97 3.32 4.73 9.97
N LEU A 98 3.68 3.69 9.20
CA LEU A 98 3.12 3.47 7.87
C LEU A 98 1.61 3.19 7.93
N SER A 99 1.17 2.39 8.89
CA SER A 99 -0.25 2.06 9.08
C SER A 99 -1.03 3.32 9.49
N MET A 100 -0.49 4.11 10.43
CA MET A 100 -1.08 5.38 10.86
C MET A 100 -1.23 6.36 9.69
N VAL A 101 -0.20 6.54 8.86
CA VAL A 101 -0.27 7.45 7.69
C VAL A 101 -1.27 6.95 6.65
N LYS A 102 -1.35 5.63 6.41
CA LYS A 102 -2.32 5.06 5.47
C LYS A 102 -3.77 5.24 5.95
N GLU A 103 -4.04 4.92 7.21
CA GLU A 103 -5.37 5.09 7.79
C GLU A 103 -5.77 6.56 7.85
N PHE A 104 -4.87 7.44 8.29
CA PHE A 104 -5.11 8.88 8.30
C PHE A 104 -5.35 9.44 6.89
N GLY A 105 -4.51 9.06 5.92
CA GLY A 105 -4.66 9.48 4.53
C GLY A 105 -5.99 9.02 3.92
N LEU A 106 -6.39 7.76 4.17
CA LEU A 106 -7.67 7.23 3.72
C LEU A 106 -8.85 7.94 4.41
N MET A 107 -8.76 8.21 5.72
CA MET A 107 -9.79 8.96 6.46
C MET A 107 -9.97 10.37 5.91
N VAL A 108 -8.87 11.10 5.67
CA VAL A 108 -8.92 12.46 5.10
C VAL A 108 -9.45 12.44 3.66
N PHE A 109 -9.02 11.47 2.85
CA PHE A 109 -9.53 11.29 1.49
C PHE A 109 -11.04 11.04 1.48
N MET A 110 -11.52 10.11 2.30
CA MET A 110 -12.96 9.81 2.42
C MET A 110 -13.76 11.01 2.95
N ALA A 111 -13.23 11.75 3.92
CA ALA A 111 -13.85 12.98 4.39
C ALA A 111 -13.96 14.05 3.28
N GLY A 112 -12.90 14.24 2.50
CA GLY A 112 -12.88 15.19 1.38
C GLY A 112 -13.87 14.81 0.26
N VAL A 113 -13.87 13.54 -0.17
CA VAL A 113 -14.81 13.04 -1.18
C VAL A 113 -16.25 13.12 -0.66
N GLY A 114 -16.48 12.78 0.62
CA GLY A 114 -17.79 12.88 1.26
C GLY A 114 -18.30 14.32 1.34
N LEU A 115 -17.46 15.28 1.73
CA LEU A 115 -17.81 16.71 1.77
C LEU A 115 -18.11 17.24 0.36
N SER A 116 -17.33 16.86 -0.65
CA SER A 116 -17.57 17.29 -2.04
C SER A 116 -18.80 16.64 -2.65
N ALA A 117 -19.11 15.39 -2.31
CA ALA A 117 -20.34 14.74 -2.75
C ALA A 117 -21.57 15.33 -2.03
N GLY A 118 -21.41 15.66 -0.75
CA GLY A 118 -22.43 16.28 0.08
C GLY A 118 -22.79 17.70 -0.33
N SER A 119 -21.83 18.51 -0.81
CA SER A 119 -22.13 19.86 -1.30
C SER A 119 -22.98 19.87 -2.58
N GLY A 120 -22.93 18.79 -3.37
CA GLY A 120 -23.76 18.63 -4.58
C GLY A 120 -25.17 18.09 -4.34
N ILE A 121 -25.52 17.68 -3.11
CA ILE A 121 -26.80 17.03 -2.80
C ILE A 121 -27.99 17.99 -2.98
N ASN A 122 -27.85 19.27 -2.61
CA ASN A 122 -28.95 20.24 -2.69
C ASN A 122 -29.42 20.49 -4.14
N ASN A 123 -28.49 20.55 -5.09
CA ASN A 123 -28.77 20.71 -6.52
C ASN A 123 -29.16 19.37 -7.17
N GLY A 124 -28.63 18.24 -6.69
CA GLY A 124 -28.88 16.92 -7.26
C GLY A 124 -30.21 16.28 -6.86
N LEU A 125 -30.68 16.48 -5.62
CA LEU A 125 -31.88 15.80 -5.10
C LEU A 125 -33.20 16.29 -5.74
N GLY A 126 -33.27 17.54 -6.19
CA GLY A 126 -34.53 18.16 -6.62
C GLY A 126 -35.12 17.58 -7.91
N ALA A 127 -34.31 17.36 -8.95
CA ALA A 127 -34.80 16.97 -10.28
C ALA A 127 -34.19 15.66 -10.82
N ILE A 128 -33.02 15.25 -10.32
CA ILE A 128 -32.18 14.19 -10.92
C ILE A 128 -31.73 13.15 -9.89
N GLY A 129 -32.18 13.27 -8.64
CA GLY A 129 -31.66 12.50 -7.49
C GLY A 129 -31.88 11.00 -7.64
N GLY A 130 -33.03 10.59 -8.18
CA GLY A 130 -33.34 9.18 -8.46
C GLY A 130 -32.41 8.56 -9.50
N GLN A 131 -32.10 9.28 -10.58
CA GLN A 131 -31.15 8.82 -11.59
C GLN A 131 -29.72 8.76 -11.05
N MET A 132 -29.31 9.71 -10.21
CA MET A 132 -27.99 9.69 -9.56
C MET A 132 -27.82 8.50 -8.61
N LEU A 133 -28.87 8.14 -7.84
CA LEU A 133 -28.85 6.95 -6.98
C LEU A 133 -28.76 5.64 -7.79
N ILE A 134 -29.58 5.51 -8.83
CA ILE A 134 -29.56 4.32 -9.68
C ILE A 134 -28.22 4.24 -10.43
N ALA A 135 -27.70 5.36 -10.92
CA ALA A 135 -26.39 5.42 -11.56
C ALA A 135 -25.27 4.98 -10.60
N GLY A 136 -25.26 5.45 -9.35
CA GLY A 136 -24.28 5.03 -8.34
C GLY A 136 -24.38 3.54 -7.98
N LEU A 137 -25.60 3.01 -7.92
CA LEU A 137 -25.84 1.58 -7.68
C LEU A 137 -25.33 0.72 -8.85
N ILE A 138 -25.63 1.14 -10.09
CA ILE A 138 -25.13 0.48 -11.30
C ILE A 138 -23.59 0.57 -11.36
N VAL A 139 -23.00 1.74 -11.09
CA VAL A 139 -21.54 1.92 -11.12
C VAL A 139 -20.82 1.09 -10.05
N SER A 140 -21.48 0.75 -8.94
CA SER A 140 -20.90 -0.10 -7.90
C SER A 140 -21.09 -1.60 -8.20
N LEU A 141 -22.24 -2.00 -8.74
CA LEU A 141 -22.56 -3.40 -9.02
C LEU A 141 -21.90 -3.90 -10.31
N VAL A 142 -21.92 -3.10 -11.38
CA VAL A 142 -21.44 -3.53 -12.69
C VAL A 142 -19.96 -3.93 -12.68
N PRO A 143 -19.01 -3.16 -12.10
CA PRO A 143 -17.62 -3.56 -12.06
C PRO A 143 -17.39 -4.81 -11.21
N VAL A 144 -18.13 -4.96 -10.10
CA VAL A 144 -18.04 -6.13 -9.23
C VAL A 144 -18.49 -7.39 -9.98
N VAL A 145 -19.62 -7.31 -10.69
CA VAL A 145 -20.15 -8.42 -11.49
C VAL A 145 -19.21 -8.74 -12.65
N ILE A 146 -18.68 -7.73 -13.36
CA ILE A 146 -17.73 -7.94 -14.47
C ILE A 146 -16.43 -8.59 -13.95
N CYS A 147 -15.85 -8.09 -12.85
CA CYS A 147 -14.66 -8.69 -12.24
C CYS A 147 -14.91 -10.15 -11.83
N PHE A 148 -16.07 -10.45 -11.25
CA PHE A 148 -16.46 -11.81 -10.89
C PHE A 148 -16.58 -12.71 -12.13
N LEU A 149 -17.26 -12.24 -13.18
CA LEU A 149 -17.45 -13.00 -14.42
C LEU A 149 -16.13 -13.22 -15.16
N PHE A 150 -15.28 -12.19 -15.24
CA PHE A 150 -13.97 -12.27 -15.88
C PHE A 150 -13.04 -13.24 -15.14
N GLY A 151 -13.00 -13.17 -13.80
CA GLY A 151 -12.23 -14.10 -12.97
C GLY A 151 -12.71 -15.55 -13.09
N ALA A 152 -14.02 -15.78 -13.23
CA ALA A 152 -14.59 -17.11 -13.40
C ALA A 152 -14.41 -17.67 -14.83
N TYR A 153 -14.60 -16.83 -15.86
CA TYR A 153 -14.68 -17.28 -17.25
C TYR A 153 -13.33 -17.27 -17.98
N VAL A 154 -12.48 -16.25 -17.73
CA VAL A 154 -11.19 -16.10 -18.42
C VAL A 154 -10.06 -16.79 -17.66
N LEU A 155 -9.98 -16.61 -16.35
CA LEU A 155 -8.91 -17.23 -15.54
C LEU A 155 -9.21 -18.69 -15.12
N ARG A 156 -10.42 -19.21 -15.39
CA ARG A 156 -10.88 -20.57 -14.97
C ARG A 156 -10.50 -20.90 -13.51
N MET A 157 -10.50 -19.90 -12.64
CA MET A 157 -10.00 -20.03 -11.28
C MET A 157 -11.08 -20.64 -10.38
N ASN A 158 -10.68 -21.49 -9.42
CA ASN A 158 -11.63 -22.15 -8.52
C ASN A 158 -12.47 -21.10 -7.79
N ARG A 159 -13.80 -21.28 -7.74
CA ARG A 159 -14.75 -20.29 -7.20
C ARG A 159 -14.39 -19.89 -5.77
N ALA A 160 -13.83 -20.82 -4.99
CA ALA A 160 -13.32 -20.58 -3.64
C ALA A 160 -12.19 -19.53 -3.57
N LEU A 161 -11.30 -19.46 -4.57
CA LEU A 161 -10.20 -18.49 -4.61
C LEU A 161 -10.69 -17.11 -5.06
N LEU A 162 -11.71 -17.08 -5.93
CA LEU A 162 -12.41 -15.83 -6.30
C LEU A 162 -13.16 -15.24 -5.11
N PHE A 163 -13.92 -16.07 -4.39
CA PHE A 163 -14.58 -15.68 -3.15
C PHE A 163 -13.56 -15.30 -2.07
N GLY A 164 -12.45 -16.03 -1.96
CA GLY A 164 -11.35 -15.70 -1.03
C GLY A 164 -10.68 -14.37 -1.34
N ALA A 165 -10.49 -14.01 -2.62
CA ALA A 165 -9.95 -12.71 -3.02
C ALA A 165 -10.94 -11.56 -2.71
N MET A 166 -12.24 -11.77 -2.95
CA MET A 166 -13.26 -10.75 -2.63
C MET A 166 -13.50 -10.62 -1.12
N MET A 167 -13.50 -11.73 -0.39
CA MET A 167 -13.61 -11.75 1.08
C MET A 167 -12.33 -11.28 1.76
N GLY A 168 -11.14 -11.49 1.18
CA GLY A 168 -9.87 -11.05 1.76
C GLY A 168 -9.80 -9.54 1.97
N VAL A 169 -10.39 -8.75 1.06
CA VAL A 169 -10.50 -7.29 1.20
C VAL A 169 -11.36 -6.91 2.40
N ILE A 170 -12.42 -7.67 2.68
CA ILE A 170 -13.33 -7.43 3.82
C ILE A 170 -12.76 -7.99 5.14
N LEU A 171 -12.07 -9.15 5.08
CA LEU A 171 -11.59 -9.90 6.24
C LEU A 171 -10.32 -9.28 6.83
N ILE A 172 -9.41 -8.75 6.00
CA ILE A 172 -8.22 -8.03 6.48
C ILE A 172 -8.64 -6.83 7.34
N LEU A 173 -9.69 -6.11 6.94
CA LEU A 173 -10.26 -5.00 7.70
C LEU A 173 -10.82 -5.45 9.06
N ALA A 174 -11.48 -6.61 9.12
CA ALA A 174 -12.00 -7.16 10.38
C ALA A 174 -10.89 -7.63 11.34
N THR A 175 -9.82 -8.22 10.81
CA THR A 175 -8.71 -8.74 11.64
C THR A 175 -7.79 -7.65 12.20
N THR A 176 -7.60 -6.53 11.49
CA THR A 176 -6.82 -5.40 12.03
C THR A 176 -7.53 -4.73 13.21
N HIS A 177 -8.86 -4.63 13.17
CA HIS A 177 -9.63 -4.08 14.30
C HIS A 177 -9.68 -5.01 15.52
N LEU A 178 -9.71 -6.34 15.35
CA LEU A 178 -9.66 -7.28 16.49
C LEU A 178 -8.28 -7.33 17.16
N ARG A 179 -7.21 -6.98 16.44
CA ARG A 179 -5.84 -6.96 16.99
C ARG A 179 -5.45 -5.62 17.60
N ALA A 180 -6.18 -4.55 17.30
CA ALA A 180 -6.04 -3.24 17.97
C ALA A 180 -6.75 -3.20 19.34
N GLY A 181 -7.78 -4.01 19.56
CA GLY A 181 -8.51 -4.07 20.84
C GLY A 181 -7.96 -5.06 21.88
N ASN A 182 -6.90 -5.81 21.56
CA ASN A 182 -6.34 -6.87 22.43
C ASN A 182 -4.94 -6.53 22.98
N GLY A 183 -4.54 -5.25 22.93
CA GLY A 183 -3.23 -4.77 23.40
C GLY A 183 -3.23 -4.10 24.77
N ASP A 184 -4.39 -3.85 25.38
CA ASP A 184 -4.51 -2.99 26.57
C ASP A 184 -4.60 -3.79 27.90
N HIS A 185 -4.33 -5.11 27.85
CA HIS A 185 -4.48 -6.01 29.00
C HIS A 185 -3.31 -6.97 29.27
N GLN A 186 -2.06 -6.59 28.92
CA GLN A 186 -0.86 -7.20 29.52
C GLN A 186 0.21 -6.17 29.84
#